data_AF-A0A6C0ATD5-F1
#
_entry.id   AF-A0A6C0ATD5-F1
#
_cell.length_a   1.000
_cell.length_b   1.000
_cell.length_c   1.000
_cell.angle_alpha   90.00
_cell.angle_beta   90.00
_cell.angle_gamma   90.00
#
_symmetry.space_group_name_H-M   'P 1'
#
loop_
_entity.id
_entity.type
_entity.pdbx_description
1 polymer ?
#
loop_
_entity_poly.entity_id
_entity_poly.type
_entity_poly.pdbx_seq_one_letter_code
_entity_poly.pdbx_strand_id
1 'polypeptide(L)'
;MPKIKSVTKKKSEDSKKRPDVCDRSMNFQECELAVLRQAVDENEETRSRRVVSSDEIKQILEIVETFIINKKLVCYGGTAINNILPSYAQFYDRDLELPDYDFFSANALEDAKELADIYYKAGYEDVEAKSGVHEGTFKVFVNYIPIADITEIISPLFSKLQGEAIMRAGILYAPPNYLRMAMFLELSRPEGDVSRWEKVLKRLTLLNKFYPLKSSLCGQIDFQRNMASPNKDKSDILFEIIRNNLVDQGVVFFGAYANSIYSQYMPKNVQRRLKKVPDFEVLSLEIDRTALILSEELKRSGFQDVVTNEIEAIGELVPRKIEVMVGKEVLAYIYEPIACHSYNTITLGKSKVNIATIDTILTFYLSFLYVNSDGEYDSDRLLCMAQFLFDVQEKNRLSQKGLLKRFNMQCIGKQPTLEEMRAEKAEKFKELKSKRNSREFERWFLRYVPLQLDESREDSSKSKEVTPSKKTVKKKPKTKKANKSVKAGKKGNGVMSRIQKLLK
;
A
#
# COMPACT_ATOMS: atom_id res chain seq x y z
N MET A 1 -24.49 -89.69 -28.16
CA MET A 1 -23.44 -89.12 -27.29
C MET A 1 -23.04 -87.75 -27.82
N PRO A 2 -23.34 -86.65 -27.11
CA PRO A 2 -22.61 -85.40 -27.25
C PRO A 2 -21.61 -85.25 -26.10
N LYS A 3 -20.39 -84.78 -26.36
CA LYS A 3 -19.49 -84.29 -25.31
C LYS A 3 -18.96 -82.90 -25.66
N ILE A 4 -19.62 -81.91 -25.07
CA ILE A 4 -19.08 -80.78 -24.31
C ILE A 4 -18.04 -79.91 -25.04
N LYS A 5 -18.52 -78.77 -25.56
CA LYS A 5 -17.71 -77.56 -25.76
C LYS A 5 -17.42 -76.93 -24.39
N SER A 6 -16.15 -76.91 -23.97
CA SER A 6 -15.71 -76.09 -22.85
C SER A 6 -15.45 -74.67 -23.34
N VAL A 7 -16.31 -73.75 -22.89
CA VAL A 7 -16.11 -72.31 -22.96
C VAL A 7 -15.11 -71.94 -21.88
N THR A 8 -13.95 -71.41 -22.26
CA THR A 8 -13.09 -70.66 -21.33
C THR A 8 -13.08 -69.20 -21.76
N LYS A 9 -13.98 -68.44 -21.13
CA LYS A 9 -14.02 -66.98 -21.14
C LYS A 9 -12.64 -66.43 -20.77
N LYS A 10 -12.07 -65.60 -21.63
CA LYS A 10 -11.15 -64.53 -21.23
C LYS A 10 -11.84 -63.76 -20.09
N LYS A 11 -11.29 -63.80 -18.87
CA LYS A 11 -11.55 -62.74 -17.89
C LYS A 11 -10.97 -61.47 -18.50
N SER A 12 -11.83 -60.54 -18.92
CA SER A 12 -11.43 -59.16 -19.09
C SER A 12 -10.89 -58.69 -17.75
N GLU A 13 -9.65 -58.23 -17.73
CA GLU A 13 -9.16 -57.41 -16.62
C GLU A 13 -10.18 -56.30 -16.40
N ASP A 14 -10.67 -56.17 -15.15
CA ASP A 14 -11.47 -55.03 -14.74
C ASP A 14 -10.74 -53.77 -15.18
N SER A 15 -11.31 -53.05 -16.16
CA SER A 15 -10.86 -51.71 -16.48
C SER A 15 -11.17 -50.86 -15.26
N LYS A 16 -10.18 -50.70 -14.37
CA LYS A 16 -10.28 -49.82 -13.20
C LYS A 16 -10.84 -48.49 -13.69
N LYS A 17 -12.06 -48.16 -13.22
CA LYS A 17 -12.75 -46.95 -13.62
C LYS A 17 -11.81 -45.78 -13.34
N ARG A 18 -11.51 -45.00 -14.38
CA ARG A 18 -10.63 -43.84 -14.28
C ARG A 18 -11.24 -42.85 -13.26
N PRO A 19 -10.44 -42.22 -12.38
CA PRO A 19 -10.95 -41.21 -11.45
C PRO A 19 -11.71 -40.10 -12.18
N ASP A 20 -12.80 -39.60 -11.58
CA ASP A 20 -13.71 -38.64 -12.24
C ASP A 20 -13.03 -37.30 -12.56
N VAL A 21 -11.94 -36.95 -11.84
CA VAL A 21 -11.10 -35.75 -12.10
C VAL A 21 -10.21 -35.87 -13.33
N CYS A 22 -10.00 -37.08 -13.85
CA CYS A 22 -9.15 -37.30 -15.00
C CYS A 22 -9.95 -37.29 -16.31
N ASP A 23 -9.64 -36.35 -17.20
CA ASP A 23 -10.19 -36.37 -18.57
C ASP A 23 -9.54 -37.48 -19.42
N ARG A 24 -10.27 -37.95 -20.44
CA ARG A 24 -9.82 -38.93 -21.43
C ARG A 24 -8.57 -38.48 -22.19
N SER A 25 -8.35 -37.16 -22.34
CA SER A 25 -7.16 -36.61 -23.00
C SER A 25 -5.88 -36.68 -22.17
N MET A 26 -5.99 -36.85 -20.86
CA MET A 26 -4.83 -36.88 -19.97
C MET A 26 -4.06 -38.20 -20.12
N ASN A 27 -2.74 -38.18 -20.01
CA ASN A 27 -1.92 -39.38 -19.83
C ASN A 27 -1.97 -39.86 -18.35
N PHE A 28 -1.26 -40.96 -18.04
CA PHE A 28 -1.24 -41.53 -16.69
C PHE A 28 -0.69 -40.52 -15.66
N GLN A 29 0.43 -39.88 -15.96
CA GLN A 29 1.09 -38.92 -15.07
C GLN A 29 0.25 -37.66 -14.85
N GLU A 30 -0.42 -37.17 -15.90
CA GLU A 30 -1.34 -36.04 -15.80
C GLU A 30 -2.56 -36.36 -14.94
N CYS A 31 -3.09 -37.58 -15.08
CA CYS A 31 -4.18 -38.06 -14.23
C CYS A 31 -3.73 -38.24 -12.77
N GLU A 32 -2.53 -38.79 -12.53
CA GLU A 32 -1.96 -38.91 -11.19
C GLU A 32 -1.79 -37.53 -10.52
N LEU A 33 -1.28 -36.54 -11.27
CA LEU A 33 -1.18 -35.16 -10.78
C LEU A 33 -2.55 -34.51 -10.54
N ALA A 34 -3.55 -34.78 -11.38
CA ALA A 34 -4.91 -34.26 -11.17
C ALA A 34 -5.55 -34.83 -9.90
N VAL A 35 -5.38 -36.14 -9.66
CA VAL A 35 -5.81 -36.81 -8.43
C VAL A 35 -5.09 -36.24 -7.21
N LEU A 36 -3.78 -36.04 -7.29
CA LEU A 36 -3.01 -35.42 -6.21
C LEU A 36 -3.49 -34.00 -5.91
N ARG A 37 -3.71 -33.17 -6.93
CA ARG A 37 -4.20 -31.79 -6.77
C ARG A 37 -5.57 -31.76 -6.09
N GLN A 38 -6.50 -32.58 -6.55
CA GLN A 38 -7.81 -32.70 -5.91
C GLN A 38 -7.69 -33.13 -4.44
N ALA A 39 -6.85 -34.13 -4.14
CA ALA A 39 -6.63 -34.58 -2.78
C ALA A 39 -5.98 -33.49 -1.90
N VAL A 40 -5.08 -32.68 -2.45
CA VAL A 40 -4.51 -31.52 -1.76
C VAL A 40 -5.61 -30.51 -1.47
N ASP A 41 -6.42 -30.13 -2.45
CA ASP A 41 -7.50 -29.16 -2.31
C ASP A 41 -8.52 -29.61 -1.24
N GLU A 42 -8.98 -30.87 -1.28
CA GLU A 42 -9.92 -31.44 -0.32
C GLU A 42 -9.36 -31.51 1.11
N ASN A 43 -8.07 -31.85 1.25
CA ASN A 43 -7.41 -31.92 2.55
C ASN A 43 -7.16 -30.53 3.14
N GLU A 44 -6.75 -29.56 2.32
CA GLU A 44 -6.58 -28.16 2.73
C GLU A 44 -7.92 -27.57 3.16
N GLU A 45 -8.98 -27.76 2.38
CA GLU A 45 -10.33 -27.32 2.71
C GLU A 45 -10.82 -27.90 4.04
N THR A 46 -10.66 -29.21 4.23
CA THR A 46 -11.05 -29.89 5.47
C THR A 46 -10.30 -29.35 6.68
N ARG A 47 -8.99 -29.11 6.53
CA ARG A 47 -8.15 -28.57 7.61
C ARG A 47 -8.53 -27.12 7.92
N SER A 48 -8.72 -26.30 6.90
CA SER A 48 -9.10 -24.89 7.01
C SER A 48 -10.43 -24.72 7.74
N ARG A 49 -11.47 -25.50 7.38
CA ARG A 49 -12.75 -25.50 8.10
C ARG A 49 -12.60 -25.79 9.59
N ARG A 50 -11.77 -26.78 9.95
CA ARG A 50 -11.56 -27.17 11.35
C ARG A 50 -10.91 -26.04 12.17
N VAL A 51 -9.97 -25.31 11.57
CA VAL A 51 -9.31 -24.18 12.23
C VAL A 51 -10.30 -23.04 12.44
N VAL A 52 -10.99 -22.61 11.37
CA VAL A 52 -11.93 -21.48 11.40
C VAL A 52 -13.12 -21.74 12.34
N SER A 53 -13.61 -22.98 12.37
CA SER A 53 -14.76 -23.36 13.22
C SER A 53 -14.44 -23.53 14.70
N SER A 54 -13.17 -23.46 15.10
CA SER A 54 -12.78 -23.57 16.51
C SER A 54 -13.30 -22.38 17.32
N ASP A 55 -13.80 -22.64 18.53
CA ASP A 55 -14.38 -21.59 19.38
C ASP A 55 -13.36 -20.55 19.82
N GLU A 56 -12.10 -20.97 19.96
CA GLU A 56 -10.96 -20.09 20.23
C GLU A 56 -10.79 -19.03 19.13
N ILE A 57 -10.81 -19.44 17.85
CA ILE A 57 -10.68 -18.52 16.72
C ILE A 57 -11.89 -17.58 16.65
N LYS A 58 -13.10 -18.07 16.87
CA LYS A 58 -14.30 -17.21 16.88
C LYS A 58 -14.19 -16.10 17.92
N GLN A 59 -13.71 -16.43 19.11
CA GLN A 59 -13.47 -15.44 20.18
C GLN A 59 -12.39 -14.42 19.78
N ILE A 60 -11.31 -14.88 19.14
CA ILE A 60 -10.27 -13.98 18.63
C ILE A 60 -10.87 -12.99 17.62
N LEU A 61 -11.65 -13.48 16.65
CA LEU A 61 -12.30 -12.65 15.64
C LEU A 61 -13.30 -11.66 16.26
N GLU A 62 -14.10 -12.11 17.23
CA GLU A 62 -15.07 -11.25 17.94
C GLU A 62 -14.37 -10.09 18.67
N ILE A 63 -13.22 -10.33 19.29
CA ILE A 63 -12.44 -9.30 20.00
C ILE A 63 -11.96 -8.22 19.02
N VAL A 64 -11.32 -8.59 17.90
CA VAL A 64 -10.83 -7.60 16.93
C VAL A 64 -11.97 -6.85 16.25
N GLU A 65 -13.06 -7.53 15.89
CA GLU A 65 -14.25 -6.89 15.29
C GLU A 65 -14.86 -5.88 16.27
N THR A 66 -15.03 -6.26 17.52
CA THR A 66 -15.55 -5.38 18.58
C THR A 66 -14.64 -4.17 18.79
N PHE A 67 -13.32 -4.39 18.78
CA PHE A 67 -12.33 -3.31 18.88
C PHE A 67 -12.46 -2.31 17.73
N ILE A 68 -12.51 -2.80 16.49
CA ILE A 68 -12.67 -1.98 15.27
C ILE A 68 -13.97 -1.16 15.34
N ILE A 69 -15.09 -1.79 15.72
CA ILE A 69 -16.40 -1.14 15.82
C ILE A 69 -16.37 -0.02 16.87
N ASN A 70 -15.88 -0.31 18.07
CA ASN A 70 -15.89 0.64 19.18
C ASN A 70 -15.00 1.86 18.90
N LYS A 71 -13.85 1.63 18.28
CA LYS A 71 -12.89 2.68 17.88
C LYS A 71 -13.27 3.38 16.58
N LYS A 72 -14.28 2.87 15.85
CA LYS A 72 -14.70 3.34 14.53
C LYS A 72 -13.54 3.36 13.52
N LEU A 73 -12.69 2.33 13.56
CA LEU A 73 -11.57 2.18 12.62
C LEU A 73 -12.08 1.77 11.24
N VAL A 74 -11.29 2.07 10.20
CA VAL A 74 -11.72 1.89 8.81
C VAL A 74 -10.96 0.73 8.18
N CYS A 75 -11.63 -0.40 7.97
CA CYS A 75 -11.05 -1.54 7.25
C CYS A 75 -10.78 -1.20 5.78
N TYR A 76 -9.66 -1.67 5.24
CA TYR A 76 -9.29 -1.48 3.83
C TYR A 76 -8.88 -2.80 3.16
N GLY A 77 -8.28 -2.72 1.97
CA GLY A 77 -7.66 -3.87 1.31
C GLY A 77 -8.66 -4.92 0.83
N GLY A 78 -8.22 -6.18 0.79
CA GLY A 78 -9.03 -7.29 0.30
C GLY A 78 -10.28 -7.50 1.14
N THR A 79 -10.15 -7.40 2.47
CA THR A 79 -11.24 -7.55 3.43
C THR A 79 -12.31 -6.50 3.22
N ALA A 80 -11.94 -5.24 3.00
CA ALA A 80 -12.93 -4.20 2.66
C ALA A 80 -13.63 -4.44 1.33
N ILE A 81 -12.88 -4.73 0.25
CA ILE A 81 -13.48 -5.01 -1.06
C ILE A 81 -14.46 -6.17 -0.95
N ASN A 82 -14.10 -7.26 -0.27
CA ASN A 82 -14.98 -8.41 -0.09
C ASN A 82 -16.28 -8.02 0.62
N ASN A 83 -16.18 -7.36 1.77
CA ASN A 83 -17.33 -7.14 2.64
C ASN A 83 -18.32 -6.07 2.15
N ILE A 84 -17.89 -5.15 1.27
CA ILE A 84 -18.83 -4.20 0.65
C ILE A 84 -19.59 -4.81 -0.53
N LEU A 85 -19.15 -5.95 -1.08
CA LEU A 85 -19.83 -6.62 -2.18
C LEU A 85 -21.07 -7.38 -1.69
N PRO A 86 -22.07 -7.59 -2.56
CA PRO A 86 -23.15 -8.54 -2.29
C PRO A 86 -22.58 -9.94 -1.99
N SER A 87 -23.24 -10.69 -1.09
CA SER A 87 -22.76 -12.00 -0.61
C SER A 87 -22.38 -12.97 -1.73
N TYR A 88 -23.21 -13.07 -2.78
CA TYR A 88 -22.96 -13.95 -3.94
C TYR A 88 -21.77 -13.53 -4.81
N ALA A 89 -21.22 -12.34 -4.59
CA ALA A 89 -20.05 -11.81 -5.28
C ALA A 89 -18.83 -11.71 -4.37
N GLN A 90 -18.92 -12.14 -3.12
CA GLN A 90 -17.76 -12.22 -2.23
C GLN A 90 -16.80 -13.31 -2.73
N PHE A 91 -15.51 -13.04 -2.61
CA PHE A 91 -14.43 -13.90 -3.09
C PHE A 91 -13.59 -14.50 -1.96
N TYR A 92 -13.87 -14.15 -0.71
CA TYR A 92 -13.37 -14.86 0.47
C TYR A 92 -14.47 -15.74 1.03
N ASP A 93 -14.11 -16.98 1.36
CA ASP A 93 -15.00 -17.93 2.00
C ASP A 93 -14.77 -17.89 3.52
N ARG A 94 -15.75 -17.37 4.26
CA ARG A 94 -15.65 -17.23 5.72
C ARG A 94 -15.67 -18.56 6.47
N ASP A 95 -16.05 -19.65 5.81
CA ASP A 95 -16.03 -20.99 6.41
C ASP A 95 -14.65 -21.66 6.23
N LEU A 96 -13.82 -21.15 5.31
CA LEU A 96 -12.51 -21.70 4.96
C LEU A 96 -11.35 -20.78 5.36
N GLU A 97 -11.52 -19.47 5.26
CA GLU A 97 -10.44 -18.50 5.36
C GLU A 97 -10.58 -17.66 6.63
N LEU A 98 -9.49 -17.56 7.39
CA LEU A 98 -9.38 -16.60 8.48
C LEU A 98 -9.27 -15.19 7.89
N PRO A 99 -10.14 -14.24 8.28
CA PRO A 99 -10.02 -12.88 7.81
C PRO A 99 -8.78 -12.23 8.45
N ASP A 100 -7.88 -11.74 7.60
CA ASP A 100 -6.82 -10.81 8.01
C ASP A 100 -7.40 -9.40 8.03
N TYR A 101 -7.45 -8.78 9.21
CA TYR A 101 -8.06 -7.47 9.39
C TYR A 101 -7.04 -6.35 9.14
N ASP A 102 -7.02 -5.85 7.91
CA ASP A 102 -6.35 -4.60 7.54
C ASP A 102 -7.25 -3.39 7.88
N PHE A 103 -6.83 -2.49 8.76
CA PHE A 103 -7.57 -1.25 9.06
C PHE A 103 -6.69 -0.04 9.34
N PHE A 104 -7.21 1.13 8.97
CA PHE A 104 -6.57 2.42 9.26
C PHE A 104 -6.88 2.90 10.67
N SER A 105 -5.90 3.56 11.28
CA SER A 105 -6.06 4.32 12.51
C SER A 105 -5.25 5.63 12.44
N ALA A 106 -5.75 6.69 13.05
CA ALA A 106 -4.97 7.92 13.27
C ALA A 106 -3.99 7.82 14.46
N ASN A 107 -3.98 6.69 15.18
CA ASN A 107 -3.15 6.43 16.35
C ASN A 107 -2.71 4.95 16.41
N ALA A 108 -2.30 4.41 15.26
CA ALA A 108 -2.11 2.97 15.04
C ALA A 108 -1.16 2.29 16.05
N LEU A 109 -0.09 2.98 16.47
CA LEU A 109 0.86 2.47 17.46
C LEU A 109 0.18 2.11 18.79
N GLU A 110 -0.65 3.02 19.31
CA GLU A 110 -1.31 2.82 20.60
C GLU A 110 -2.50 1.86 20.47
N ASP A 111 -3.24 1.92 19.36
CA ASP A 111 -4.32 0.97 19.10
C ASP A 111 -3.79 -0.47 18.96
N ALA A 112 -2.57 -0.67 18.42
CA ALA A 112 -1.93 -1.98 18.38
C ALA A 112 -1.58 -2.52 19.78
N LYS A 113 -1.03 -1.67 20.65
CA LYS A 113 -0.75 -2.03 22.05
C LYS A 113 -2.03 -2.32 22.83
N GLU A 114 -3.07 -1.50 22.65
CA GLU A 114 -4.36 -1.67 23.30
C GLU A 114 -5.04 -2.98 22.88
N LEU A 115 -5.04 -3.30 21.58
CA LEU A 115 -5.59 -4.55 21.08
C LEU A 115 -4.83 -5.77 21.66
N ALA A 116 -3.50 -5.70 21.74
CA ALA A 116 -2.69 -6.74 22.40
C ALA A 116 -3.05 -6.89 23.90
N ASP A 117 -3.23 -5.78 24.61
CA ASP A 117 -3.66 -5.81 26.02
C ASP A 117 -5.06 -6.42 26.20
N ILE A 118 -5.99 -6.17 25.27
CA ILE A 118 -7.33 -6.76 25.31
C ILE A 118 -7.25 -8.28 25.17
N TYR A 119 -6.47 -8.80 24.22
CA TYR A 119 -6.25 -10.24 24.10
C TYR A 119 -5.60 -10.84 25.33
N TYR A 120 -4.56 -10.20 25.86
CA TYR A 120 -3.91 -10.69 27.08
C TYR A 120 -4.88 -10.78 28.25
N LYS A 121 -5.71 -9.75 28.44
CA LYS A 121 -6.77 -9.74 29.47
C LYS A 121 -7.87 -10.78 29.24
N ALA A 122 -8.08 -11.21 28.00
CA ALA A 122 -9.00 -12.29 27.66
C ALA A 122 -8.41 -13.69 27.92
N GLY A 123 -7.14 -13.79 28.34
CA GLY A 123 -6.49 -15.04 28.75
C GLY A 123 -5.51 -15.61 27.72
N TYR A 124 -5.22 -14.90 26.62
CA TYR A 124 -4.24 -15.34 25.63
C TYR A 124 -2.82 -14.95 26.09
N GLU A 125 -1.92 -15.92 26.25
CA GLU A 125 -0.55 -15.68 26.70
C GLU A 125 0.39 -15.28 25.55
N ASP A 126 0.28 -15.93 24.40
CA ASP A 126 1.11 -15.69 23.21
C ASP A 126 0.56 -14.52 22.37
N VAL A 127 0.63 -13.30 22.92
CA VAL A 127 0.19 -12.07 22.24
C VAL A 127 1.37 -11.14 21.95
N GLU A 128 1.51 -10.70 20.70
CA GLU A 128 2.57 -9.77 20.28
C GLU A 128 2.02 -8.70 19.33
N ALA A 129 2.19 -7.42 19.68
CA ALA A 129 2.10 -6.32 18.73
C ALA A 129 3.51 -5.91 18.28
N LYS A 130 3.77 -5.84 16.97
CA LYS A 130 5.08 -5.46 16.44
C LYS A 130 5.02 -4.57 15.21
N SER A 131 6.09 -3.83 14.95
CA SER A 131 6.23 -3.00 13.74
C SER A 131 6.23 -3.88 12.48
N GLY A 132 5.54 -3.43 11.44
CA GLY A 132 5.55 -4.02 10.10
C GLY A 132 6.87 -3.79 9.36
N VAL A 133 6.84 -4.14 8.06
CA VAL A 133 7.94 -3.84 7.13
C VAL A 133 7.99 -2.34 6.84
N HIS A 134 6.83 -1.75 6.57
CA HIS A 134 6.66 -0.31 6.39
C HIS A 134 6.48 0.37 7.76
N GLU A 135 7.10 1.55 7.91
CA GLU A 135 6.87 2.39 9.08
C GLU A 135 5.41 2.83 9.15
N GLY A 136 4.86 2.95 10.35
CA GLY A 136 3.44 3.31 10.55
C GLY A 136 2.45 2.15 10.44
N THR A 137 2.84 0.97 9.95
CA THR A 137 2.01 -0.25 10.03
C THR A 137 2.45 -1.14 11.18
N PHE A 138 1.49 -1.62 11.97
CA PHE A 138 1.71 -2.51 13.11
C PHE A 138 0.90 -3.79 12.95
N LYS A 139 1.49 -4.92 13.34
CA LYS A 139 0.87 -6.25 13.25
C LYS A 139 0.59 -6.80 14.63
N VAL A 140 -0.61 -7.30 14.87
CA VAL A 140 -1.00 -7.97 16.12
C VAL A 140 -1.14 -9.47 15.88
N PHE A 141 -0.43 -10.26 16.65
CA PHE A 141 -0.44 -11.71 16.63
C PHE A 141 -1.06 -12.24 17.93
N VAL A 142 -1.87 -13.28 17.80
CA VAL A 142 -2.42 -14.05 18.92
C VAL A 142 -2.18 -15.52 18.63
N ASN A 143 -1.53 -16.23 19.55
CA ASN A 143 -1.14 -17.63 19.37
C ASN A 143 -0.42 -17.87 18.04
N TYR A 144 0.48 -16.94 17.69
CA TYR A 144 1.27 -16.93 16.44
C TYR A 144 0.47 -16.73 15.15
N ILE A 145 -0.84 -16.49 15.23
CA ILE A 145 -1.71 -16.19 14.10
C ILE A 145 -1.73 -14.67 13.90
N PRO A 146 -1.47 -14.16 12.67
CA PRO A 146 -1.65 -12.74 12.37
C PRO A 146 -3.14 -12.41 12.34
N ILE A 147 -3.58 -11.53 13.25
CA ILE A 147 -5.00 -11.19 13.39
C ILE A 147 -5.32 -9.85 12.74
N ALA A 148 -4.41 -8.88 12.86
CA ALA A 148 -4.65 -7.53 12.39
C ALA A 148 -3.39 -6.81 11.91
N ASP A 149 -3.57 -6.03 10.85
CA ASP A 149 -2.65 -5.04 10.32
C ASP A 149 -3.26 -3.64 10.52
N ILE A 150 -2.63 -2.86 11.40
CA ILE A 150 -3.09 -1.52 11.78
C ILE A 150 -2.16 -0.50 11.13
N THR A 151 -2.66 0.21 10.13
CA THR A 151 -1.87 1.20 9.38
C THR A 151 -2.21 2.61 9.81
N GLU A 152 -1.19 3.38 10.17
CA GLU A 152 -1.34 4.77 10.53
C GLU A 152 -1.68 5.62 9.30
N ILE A 153 -2.65 6.52 9.46
CA ILE A 153 -2.97 7.51 8.44
C ILE A 153 -3.23 8.86 9.09
N ILE A 154 -2.77 9.94 8.47
CA ILE A 154 -2.86 11.28 9.06
C ILE A 154 -4.32 11.65 9.37
N SER A 155 -4.56 12.34 10.48
CA SER A 155 -5.92 12.59 10.99
C SER A 155 -6.88 13.25 9.99
N PRO A 156 -6.47 14.24 9.16
CA PRO A 156 -7.35 14.82 8.15
C PRO A 156 -7.85 13.80 7.13
N LEU A 157 -6.94 12.95 6.66
CA LEU A 157 -7.24 11.89 5.69
C LEU A 157 -8.07 10.77 6.33
N PHE A 158 -7.73 10.37 7.56
CA PHE A 158 -8.53 9.40 8.32
C PHE A 158 -9.98 9.85 8.47
N SER A 159 -10.19 11.12 8.87
CA SER A 159 -11.51 11.69 9.08
C SER A 159 -12.35 11.69 7.80
N LYS A 160 -11.72 12.00 6.66
CA LYS A 160 -12.38 11.95 5.35
C LYS A 160 -12.76 10.53 4.95
N LEU A 161 -11.86 9.56 5.10
CA LEU A 161 -12.15 8.15 4.84
C LEU A 161 -13.27 7.63 5.73
N GLN A 162 -13.24 7.99 7.02
CA GLN A 162 -14.26 7.59 7.98
C GLN A 162 -15.64 8.17 7.62
N GLY A 163 -15.70 9.42 7.16
CA GLY A 163 -16.94 10.08 6.74
C GLY A 163 -17.57 9.49 5.47
N GLU A 164 -16.75 8.95 4.56
CA GLU A 164 -17.20 8.34 3.30
C GLU A 164 -17.30 6.80 3.36
N ALA A 165 -16.94 6.19 4.50
CA ALA A 165 -16.90 4.75 4.66
C ALA A 165 -18.29 4.08 4.51
N ILE A 166 -18.28 2.84 4.01
CA ILE A 166 -19.49 2.01 3.95
C ILE A 166 -19.56 1.18 5.23
N MET A 167 -20.65 1.34 5.98
CA MET A 167 -20.89 0.55 7.18
C MET A 167 -21.59 -0.79 6.85
N ARG A 168 -21.05 -1.90 7.35
CA ARG A 168 -21.72 -3.22 7.34
C ARG A 168 -21.50 -3.89 8.70
N ALA A 169 -22.60 -4.31 9.34
CA ALA A 169 -22.57 -4.93 10.67
C ALA A 169 -21.75 -4.14 11.72
N GLY A 170 -21.82 -2.80 11.67
CA GLY A 170 -21.09 -1.90 12.57
C GLY A 170 -19.65 -1.60 12.18
N ILE A 171 -19.02 -2.41 11.31
CA ILE A 171 -17.65 -2.17 10.81
C ILE A 171 -17.69 -1.16 9.67
N LEU A 172 -16.75 -0.20 9.69
CA LEU A 172 -16.55 0.77 8.62
C LEU A 172 -15.54 0.22 7.60
N TYR A 173 -15.93 0.20 6.32
CA TYR A 173 -15.07 -0.21 5.22
C TYR A 173 -14.75 0.99 4.32
N ALA A 174 -13.49 1.09 3.89
CA ALA A 174 -13.01 2.21 3.10
C ALA A 174 -13.86 2.42 1.83
N PRO A 175 -14.07 3.69 1.41
CA PRO A 175 -14.93 4.01 0.28
C PRO A 175 -14.45 3.37 -1.03
N PRO A 176 -15.36 3.02 -1.95
CA PRO A 176 -14.98 2.35 -3.20
C PRO A 176 -13.95 3.12 -4.04
N ASN A 177 -13.96 4.45 -4.03
CA ASN A 177 -12.99 5.26 -4.77
C ASN A 177 -11.57 5.15 -4.17
N TYR A 178 -11.45 4.99 -2.86
CA TYR A 178 -10.16 4.77 -2.19
C TYR A 178 -9.64 3.37 -2.51
N LEU A 179 -10.52 2.37 -2.46
CA LEU A 179 -10.18 0.99 -2.84
C LEU A 179 -9.75 0.92 -4.31
N ARG A 180 -10.42 1.65 -5.22
CA ARG A 180 -9.97 1.81 -6.62
C ARG A 180 -8.59 2.45 -6.70
N MET A 181 -8.38 3.56 -5.99
CA MET A 181 -7.09 4.26 -5.95
C MET A 181 -5.96 3.28 -5.59
N ALA A 182 -6.11 2.55 -4.49
CA ALA A 182 -5.11 1.58 -4.03
C ALA A 182 -4.87 0.46 -5.05
N MET A 183 -5.90 0.00 -5.76
CA MET A 183 -5.74 -1.01 -6.80
C MET A 183 -5.06 -0.47 -8.07
N PHE A 184 -5.40 0.75 -8.51
CA PHE A 184 -4.72 1.39 -9.62
C PHE A 184 -3.27 1.70 -9.29
N LEU A 185 -2.99 2.07 -8.05
CA LEU A 185 -1.64 2.29 -7.54
C LEU A 185 -0.78 1.05 -7.75
N GLU A 186 -1.25 -0.12 -7.32
CA GLU A 186 -0.56 -1.40 -7.54
C GLU A 186 -0.36 -1.72 -9.02
N LEU A 187 -1.39 -1.55 -9.85
CA LEU A 187 -1.31 -1.81 -11.30
C LEU A 187 -0.41 -0.82 -12.05
N SER A 188 -0.19 0.37 -11.48
CA SER A 188 0.64 1.41 -12.07
C SER A 188 2.13 1.27 -11.75
N ARG A 189 2.52 0.35 -10.85
CA ARG A 189 3.88 0.18 -10.32
C ARG A 189 4.59 -1.07 -10.87
N PRO A 190 5.21 -1.02 -12.06
CA PRO A 190 5.85 -2.19 -12.64
C PRO A 190 7.10 -2.67 -11.92
N GLU A 191 7.76 -1.81 -11.15
CA GLU A 191 8.86 -2.21 -10.26
C GLU A 191 8.37 -2.65 -8.87
N GLY A 192 7.05 -2.62 -8.62
CA GLY A 192 6.43 -3.16 -7.42
C GLY A 192 6.22 -4.68 -7.48
N ASP A 193 5.33 -5.20 -6.64
CA ASP A 193 5.00 -6.63 -6.62
C ASP A 193 4.01 -7.00 -7.74
N VAL A 194 4.55 -7.20 -8.95
CA VAL A 194 3.76 -7.56 -10.14
C VAL A 194 3.04 -8.92 -10.02
N SER A 195 3.45 -9.79 -9.08
CA SER A 195 2.76 -11.07 -8.84
C SER A 195 1.33 -10.87 -8.35
N ARG A 196 1.01 -9.68 -7.81
CA ARG A 196 -0.32 -9.32 -7.32
C ARG A 196 -1.26 -8.85 -8.41
N TRP A 197 -0.77 -8.45 -9.58
CA TRP A 197 -1.55 -7.76 -10.61
C TRP A 197 -2.79 -8.53 -11.05
N GLU A 198 -2.69 -9.86 -11.21
CA GLU A 198 -3.83 -10.69 -11.59
C GLU A 198 -4.96 -10.60 -10.53
N LYS A 199 -4.60 -10.78 -9.26
CA LYS A 199 -5.53 -10.71 -8.12
C LYS A 199 -6.13 -9.30 -8.00
N VAL A 200 -5.32 -8.27 -8.15
CA VAL A 200 -5.75 -6.86 -8.09
C VAL A 200 -6.73 -6.56 -9.22
N LEU A 201 -6.43 -6.94 -10.46
CA LEU A 201 -7.30 -6.66 -11.61
C LEU A 201 -8.65 -7.38 -11.52
N LYS A 202 -8.67 -8.64 -11.04
CA LYS A 202 -9.93 -9.39 -10.80
C LYS A 202 -10.82 -8.66 -9.78
N ARG A 203 -10.23 -8.23 -8.66
CA ARG A 203 -10.94 -7.47 -7.61
C ARG A 203 -11.41 -6.10 -8.07
N LEU A 204 -10.58 -5.38 -8.83
CA LEU A 204 -10.93 -4.08 -9.40
C LEU A 204 -12.11 -4.22 -10.38
N THR A 205 -12.09 -5.24 -11.23
CA THR A 205 -13.19 -5.52 -12.17
C THR A 205 -14.50 -5.77 -11.42
N LEU A 206 -14.43 -6.55 -10.35
CA LEU A 206 -15.58 -6.87 -9.51
C LEU A 206 -16.09 -5.62 -8.77
N LEU A 207 -15.19 -4.84 -8.16
CA LEU A 207 -15.53 -3.59 -7.51
C LEU A 207 -16.22 -2.63 -8.49
N ASN A 208 -15.69 -2.48 -9.71
CA ASN A 208 -16.26 -1.60 -10.73
C ASN A 208 -17.62 -2.07 -11.26
N LYS A 209 -17.92 -3.37 -11.18
CA LYS A 209 -19.23 -3.92 -11.54
C LYS A 209 -20.31 -3.48 -10.55
N PHE A 210 -20.03 -3.55 -9.25
CA PHE A 210 -21.01 -3.29 -8.19
C PHE A 210 -21.02 -1.84 -7.71
N TYR A 211 -19.87 -1.19 -7.80
CA TYR A 211 -19.68 0.22 -7.54
C TYR A 211 -19.07 0.81 -8.81
N PRO A 212 -19.86 1.25 -9.80
CA PRO A 212 -19.28 1.83 -11.00
C PRO A 212 -18.71 3.22 -10.70
N LEU A 213 -17.60 3.58 -11.35
CA LEU A 213 -17.07 4.93 -11.30
C LEU A 213 -17.96 5.83 -12.17
N LYS A 214 -18.92 6.51 -11.54
CA LYS A 214 -19.87 7.41 -12.20
C LYS A 214 -19.95 8.75 -11.47
N SER A 215 -19.94 9.82 -12.24
CA SER A 215 -20.29 11.18 -11.81
C SER A 215 -21.40 11.71 -12.72
N SER A 216 -22.39 12.38 -12.12
CA SER A 216 -23.60 12.87 -12.81
C SER A 216 -23.38 14.21 -13.52
N LEU A 217 -22.30 14.93 -13.23
CA LEU A 217 -22.10 16.32 -13.68
C LEU A 217 -21.13 16.45 -14.87
N CYS A 218 -20.67 15.32 -15.43
CA CYS A 218 -19.59 15.36 -16.42
C CYS A 218 -19.95 16.05 -17.73
N GLY A 219 -21.23 16.14 -18.09
CA GLY A 219 -21.66 16.91 -19.26
C GLY A 219 -21.48 18.43 -19.13
N GLN A 220 -21.30 18.93 -17.89
CA GLN A 220 -21.28 20.35 -17.55
C GLN A 220 -19.91 20.85 -17.09
N ILE A 221 -18.98 19.92 -16.80
CA ILE A 221 -17.67 20.24 -16.23
C ILE A 221 -16.57 20.19 -17.30
N ASP A 222 -15.71 21.21 -17.31
CA ASP A 222 -14.50 21.23 -18.13
C ASP A 222 -13.35 20.49 -17.43
N PHE A 223 -12.50 19.83 -18.22
CA PHE A 223 -11.32 19.14 -17.71
C PHE A 223 -10.15 20.09 -17.46
N GLN A 224 -10.14 21.26 -18.09
CA GLN A 224 -9.16 22.31 -17.81
C GLN A 224 -9.74 23.33 -16.83
N ARG A 225 -8.90 23.86 -15.94
CA ARG A 225 -9.30 24.94 -15.04
C ARG A 225 -9.67 26.20 -15.84
N ASN A 226 -10.69 26.91 -15.38
CA ASN A 226 -11.03 28.22 -15.94
C ASN A 226 -9.96 29.23 -15.51
N MET A 227 -9.21 29.77 -16.45
CA MET A 227 -8.25 30.86 -16.17
C MET A 227 -8.91 32.22 -16.33
N ALA A 228 -8.53 33.18 -15.47
CA ALA A 228 -9.10 34.52 -15.49
C ALA A 228 -8.67 35.36 -16.70
N SER A 229 -7.65 34.95 -17.47
CA SER A 229 -7.13 35.74 -18.60
C SER A 229 -8.08 35.69 -19.81
N PRO A 230 -8.70 36.82 -20.21
CA PRO A 230 -9.61 36.86 -21.35
C PRO A 230 -8.89 36.93 -22.70
N ASN A 231 -7.55 37.07 -22.73
CA ASN A 231 -6.79 37.20 -23.97
C ASN A 231 -6.36 35.83 -24.51
N LYS A 232 -7.13 35.32 -25.48
CA LYS A 232 -6.94 34.03 -26.13
C LYS A 232 -5.56 33.87 -26.79
N ASP A 233 -5.05 34.88 -27.47
CA ASP A 233 -3.77 34.79 -28.20
C ASP A 233 -2.60 34.62 -27.23
N LYS A 234 -2.64 35.33 -26.09
CA LYS A 234 -1.66 35.16 -25.01
C LYS A 234 -1.76 33.78 -24.36
N SER A 235 -2.98 33.25 -24.17
CA SER A 235 -3.21 31.90 -23.64
C SER A 235 -2.63 30.82 -24.56
N ASP A 236 -2.85 30.94 -25.87
CA ASP A 236 -2.31 30.03 -26.88
C ASP A 236 -0.77 30.02 -26.86
N ILE A 237 -0.14 31.19 -26.84
CA ILE A 237 1.32 31.32 -26.78
C ILE A 237 1.86 30.69 -25.49
N LEU A 238 1.24 30.99 -24.35
CA LEU A 238 1.64 30.46 -23.04
C LEU A 238 1.53 28.93 -23.00
N PHE A 239 0.43 28.38 -23.52
CA PHE A 239 0.23 26.94 -23.66
C PHE A 239 1.35 26.29 -24.48
N GLU A 240 1.71 26.86 -25.63
CA GLU A 240 2.74 26.30 -26.52
C GLU A 240 4.14 26.37 -25.87
N ILE A 241 4.50 27.48 -25.22
CA ILE A 241 5.78 27.64 -24.51
C ILE A 241 5.91 26.58 -23.41
N ILE A 242 4.90 26.47 -22.54
CA ILE A 242 4.94 25.53 -21.42
C ILE A 242 4.98 24.10 -21.93
N ARG A 243 4.11 23.75 -22.89
CA ARG A 243 4.07 22.41 -23.46
C ARG A 243 5.42 22.02 -24.05
N ASN A 244 6.01 22.87 -24.88
CA ASN A 244 7.29 22.56 -25.54
C ASN A 244 8.42 22.43 -24.52
N ASN A 245 8.50 23.37 -23.57
CA ASN A 245 9.49 23.34 -22.51
C ASN A 245 9.38 22.05 -21.68
N LEU A 246 8.18 21.67 -21.24
CA LEU A 246 7.96 20.44 -20.48
C LEU A 246 8.28 19.17 -21.30
N VAL A 247 7.90 19.14 -22.59
CA VAL A 247 8.25 18.03 -23.50
C VAL A 247 9.76 17.88 -23.65
N ASP A 248 10.49 18.99 -23.84
CA ASP A 248 11.94 18.98 -24.03
C ASP A 248 12.69 18.52 -22.76
N GLN A 249 12.08 18.74 -21.59
CA GLN A 249 12.58 18.25 -20.30
C GLN A 249 12.25 16.77 -20.04
N GLY A 250 11.48 16.10 -20.91
CA GLY A 250 11.18 14.68 -20.79
C GLY A 250 10.23 14.29 -19.65
N VAL A 251 9.48 15.26 -19.10
CA VAL A 251 8.51 15.02 -18.02
C VAL A 251 7.38 14.09 -18.47
N VAL A 252 6.68 13.47 -17.52
CA VAL A 252 5.52 12.61 -17.80
C VAL A 252 4.23 13.38 -17.55
N PHE A 253 3.41 13.59 -18.58
CA PHE A 253 2.13 14.26 -18.44
C PHE A 253 1.06 13.29 -17.92
N PHE A 254 0.30 13.70 -16.91
CA PHE A 254 -0.83 12.93 -16.38
C PHE A 254 -2.13 13.75 -16.28
N GLY A 255 -2.06 15.07 -16.56
CA GLY A 255 -3.17 16.00 -16.40
C GLY A 255 -4.14 16.14 -17.57
N ALA A 256 -4.78 17.31 -17.66
CA ALA A 256 -5.70 17.66 -18.75
C ALA A 256 -5.09 17.47 -20.15
N TYR A 257 -3.80 17.78 -20.32
CA TYR A 257 -3.07 17.51 -21.57
C TYR A 257 -3.07 16.01 -21.92
N ALA A 258 -2.75 15.13 -20.97
CA ALA A 258 -2.79 13.68 -21.17
C ALA A 258 -4.20 13.18 -21.50
N ASN A 259 -5.22 13.64 -20.75
CA ASN A 259 -6.62 13.30 -21.01
C ASN A 259 -7.07 13.64 -22.43
N SER A 260 -6.64 14.80 -22.94
CA SER A 260 -6.98 15.21 -24.29
C SER A 260 -6.38 14.31 -25.36
N ILE A 261 -5.19 13.75 -25.13
CA ILE A 261 -4.57 12.80 -26.04
C ILE A 261 -5.32 11.46 -25.98
N TYR A 262 -5.70 11.00 -24.78
CA TYR A 262 -6.55 9.81 -24.63
C TYR A 262 -7.92 9.96 -25.30
N SER A 263 -8.41 11.19 -25.46
CA SER A 263 -9.69 11.44 -26.12
C SER A 263 -9.76 10.97 -27.57
N GLN A 264 -8.64 10.85 -28.28
CA GLN A 264 -8.61 10.34 -29.65
C GLN A 264 -9.18 8.92 -29.78
N TYR A 265 -9.23 8.16 -28.70
CA TYR A 265 -9.78 6.80 -28.64
C TYR A 265 -11.28 6.74 -28.35
N MET A 266 -11.95 7.90 -28.28
CA MET A 266 -13.40 8.01 -28.06
C MET A 266 -14.14 8.46 -29.33
N PRO A 267 -15.44 8.13 -29.46
CA PRO A 267 -16.28 8.66 -30.54
C PRO A 267 -16.31 10.19 -30.55
N LYS A 268 -16.36 10.82 -31.74
CA LYS A 268 -16.25 12.28 -31.93
C LYS A 268 -17.21 13.13 -31.08
N ASN A 269 -18.40 12.61 -30.78
CA ASN A 269 -19.40 13.27 -29.94
C ASN A 269 -19.06 13.25 -28.44
N VAL A 270 -18.15 12.38 -28.02
CA VAL A 270 -17.63 12.25 -26.65
C VAL A 270 -16.18 12.75 -26.55
N GLN A 271 -15.49 12.93 -27.68
CA GLN A 271 -14.15 13.51 -27.73
C GLN A 271 -14.17 14.90 -27.10
N ARG A 272 -13.43 15.04 -26.00
CA ARG A 272 -13.15 16.34 -25.41
C ARG A 272 -11.98 16.95 -26.15
N ARG A 273 -12.23 18.03 -26.88
CA ARG A 273 -11.17 18.77 -27.56
C ARG A 273 -10.35 19.52 -26.52
N LEU A 274 -9.03 19.39 -26.60
CA LEU A 274 -8.12 20.20 -25.80
C LEU A 274 -8.38 21.68 -26.11
N LYS A 275 -8.71 22.47 -25.09
CA LYS A 275 -8.60 23.92 -25.20
C LYS A 275 -7.13 24.27 -24.97
N LYS A 276 -6.60 25.29 -25.64
CA LYS A 276 -5.22 25.77 -25.39
C LYS A 276 -5.15 26.63 -24.13
N VAL A 277 -5.63 26.05 -23.04
CA VAL A 277 -5.55 26.60 -21.68
C VAL A 277 -4.28 26.03 -21.05
N PRO A 278 -3.34 26.88 -20.56
CA PRO A 278 -2.05 26.45 -20.03
C PRO A 278 -2.16 25.80 -18.65
N ASP A 279 -2.85 24.67 -18.58
CA ASP A 279 -3.12 23.89 -17.35
C ASP A 279 -2.44 22.52 -17.46
N PHE A 280 -1.28 22.39 -16.82
CA PHE A 280 -0.42 21.20 -16.92
C PHE A 280 -0.19 20.52 -15.57
N GLU A 281 -0.27 19.19 -15.57
CA GLU A 281 0.09 18.36 -14.43
C GLU A 281 1.06 17.29 -14.93
N VAL A 282 2.27 17.30 -14.35
CA VAL A 282 3.40 16.48 -14.81
C VAL A 282 4.15 15.84 -13.64
N LEU A 283 4.79 14.70 -13.90
CA LEU A 283 5.75 14.06 -13.00
C LEU A 283 7.17 14.36 -13.47
N SER A 284 8.06 14.70 -12.53
CA SER A 284 9.49 14.90 -12.77
C SER A 284 10.32 14.35 -11.61
N LEU A 285 11.48 13.76 -11.90
CA LEU A 285 12.46 13.35 -10.89
C LEU A 285 13.24 14.54 -10.31
N GLU A 286 13.36 15.63 -11.07
CA GLU A 286 14.11 16.83 -10.67
C GLU A 286 13.16 18.04 -10.62
N ILE A 287 12.13 17.99 -9.75
CA ILE A 287 11.03 18.98 -9.77
C ILE A 287 11.53 20.43 -9.67
N ASP A 288 12.55 20.69 -8.84
CA ASP A 288 13.15 22.00 -8.64
C ASP A 288 13.80 22.54 -9.92
N ARG A 289 14.57 21.67 -10.59
CA ARG A 289 15.20 21.99 -11.87
C ARG A 289 14.16 22.21 -12.96
N THR A 290 13.11 21.37 -12.97
CA THR A 290 12.02 21.50 -13.95
C THR A 290 11.29 22.82 -13.81
N ALA A 291 10.96 23.21 -12.57
CA ALA A 291 10.32 24.48 -12.26
C ALA A 291 11.22 25.67 -12.62
N LEU A 292 12.53 25.58 -12.34
CA LEU A 292 13.50 26.62 -12.66
C LEU A 292 13.58 26.87 -14.17
N ILE A 293 13.80 25.81 -14.96
CA ILE A 293 13.91 25.92 -16.43
C ILE A 293 12.63 26.48 -17.04
N LEU A 294 11.46 26.03 -16.58
CA LEU A 294 10.19 26.56 -17.05
C LEU A 294 10.03 28.04 -16.69
N SER A 295 10.39 28.43 -15.47
CA SER A 295 10.28 29.80 -15.00
C SER A 295 11.22 30.76 -15.76
N GLU A 296 12.43 30.32 -16.07
CA GLU A 296 13.37 31.10 -16.90
C GLU A 296 12.84 31.28 -18.33
N GLU A 297 12.25 30.24 -18.92
CA GLU A 297 11.69 30.32 -20.28
C GLU A 297 10.49 31.27 -20.36
N LEU A 298 9.62 31.24 -19.34
CA LEU A 298 8.49 32.18 -19.23
C LEU A 298 8.99 33.63 -19.13
N LYS A 299 10.01 33.89 -18.30
CA LYS A 299 10.61 35.24 -18.17
C LYS A 299 11.26 35.71 -19.47
N ARG A 300 12.01 34.82 -20.15
CA ARG A 300 12.63 35.11 -21.46
C ARG A 300 11.60 35.40 -22.55
N SER A 301 10.43 34.76 -22.47
CA SER A 301 9.29 34.97 -23.37
C SER A 301 8.49 36.23 -23.06
N GLY A 302 8.92 37.05 -22.09
CA GLY A 302 8.32 38.35 -21.78
C GLY A 302 7.17 38.30 -20.77
N PHE A 303 6.93 37.17 -20.10
CA PHE A 303 5.97 37.09 -19.00
C PHE A 303 6.60 37.64 -17.72
N GLN A 304 5.92 38.59 -17.08
CA GLN A 304 6.28 39.15 -15.78
C GLN A 304 5.57 38.39 -14.66
N ASP A 305 5.98 38.60 -13.40
CA ASP A 305 5.36 38.00 -12.21
C ASP A 305 5.32 36.46 -12.22
N VAL A 306 6.40 35.85 -12.71
CA VAL A 306 6.60 34.39 -12.65
C VAL A 306 7.06 34.00 -11.24
N VAL A 307 6.25 33.20 -10.56
CA VAL A 307 6.49 32.75 -9.18
C VAL A 307 6.40 31.23 -9.11
N THR A 308 7.24 30.62 -8.28
CA THR A 308 7.18 29.19 -7.95
C THR A 308 6.84 29.00 -6.47
N ASN A 309 5.84 28.18 -6.17
CA ASN A 309 5.51 27.79 -4.80
C ASN A 309 5.81 26.31 -4.60
N GLU A 310 6.58 25.99 -3.57
CA GLU A 310 6.82 24.62 -3.16
C GLU A 310 5.76 24.18 -2.15
N ILE A 311 5.21 22.99 -2.37
CA ILE A 311 4.19 22.39 -1.52
C ILE A 311 4.69 21.02 -1.05
N GLU A 312 4.74 20.85 0.26
CA GLU A 312 5.17 19.62 0.91
C GLU A 312 4.22 18.45 0.65
N ALA A 313 4.75 17.24 0.79
CA ALA A 313 3.96 16.02 0.68
C ALA A 313 2.90 15.93 1.81
N ILE A 314 1.75 15.34 1.50
CA ILE A 314 0.68 15.09 2.47
C ILE A 314 0.49 13.58 2.62
N GLY A 315 1.04 13.05 3.73
CA GLY A 315 1.07 11.62 3.99
C GLY A 315 1.76 10.84 2.86
N GLU A 316 1.29 9.63 2.59
CA GLU A 316 1.84 8.78 1.52
C GLU A 316 1.10 8.92 0.17
N LEU A 317 0.05 9.75 0.11
CA LEU A 317 -0.87 9.81 -1.04
C LEU A 317 -0.58 10.97 -2.00
N VAL A 318 -0.18 12.13 -1.47
CA VAL A 318 0.07 13.33 -2.28
C VAL A 318 1.54 13.68 -2.17
N PRO A 319 2.30 13.58 -3.28
CA PRO A 319 3.71 13.93 -3.27
C PRO A 319 3.95 15.42 -3.08
N ARG A 320 5.19 15.72 -2.69
CA ARG A 320 5.78 17.05 -2.83
C ARG A 320 5.62 17.52 -4.28
N LYS A 321 5.30 18.80 -4.45
CA LYS A 321 5.10 19.40 -5.77
C LYS A 321 5.55 20.85 -5.80
N ILE A 322 5.77 21.37 -7.00
CA ILE A 322 5.98 22.80 -7.25
C ILE A 322 4.88 23.31 -8.18
N GLU A 323 4.28 24.42 -7.78
CA GLU A 323 3.38 25.23 -8.62
C GLU A 323 4.21 26.26 -9.37
N VAL A 324 4.02 26.36 -10.69
CA VAL A 324 4.58 27.44 -11.51
C VAL A 324 3.45 28.36 -11.93
N MET A 325 3.57 29.64 -11.56
CA MET A 325 2.49 30.63 -11.70
C MET A 325 2.93 31.85 -12.50
N VAL A 326 1.98 32.49 -13.18
CA VAL A 326 2.11 33.86 -13.73
C VAL A 326 1.02 34.73 -13.14
N GLY A 327 1.42 35.75 -12.38
CA GLY A 327 0.47 36.55 -11.60
C GLY A 327 -0.22 35.70 -10.53
N LYS A 328 -1.53 35.45 -10.68
CA LYS A 328 -2.33 34.60 -9.76
C LYS A 328 -2.74 33.25 -10.38
N GLU A 329 -2.38 33.01 -11.63
CA GLU A 329 -2.79 31.81 -12.36
C GLU A 329 -1.71 30.75 -12.23
N VAL A 330 -2.07 29.58 -11.70
CA VAL A 330 -1.19 28.41 -11.68
C VAL A 330 -1.23 27.74 -13.04
N LEU A 331 -0.09 27.63 -13.69
CA LEU A 331 0.03 27.12 -15.06
C LEU A 331 0.49 25.67 -15.11
N ALA A 332 1.35 25.28 -14.18
CA ALA A 332 1.85 23.91 -14.10
C ALA A 332 1.99 23.46 -12.66
N TYR A 333 1.60 22.22 -12.42
CA TYR A 333 1.95 21.46 -11.23
C TYR A 333 2.99 20.40 -11.60
N ILE A 334 4.14 20.45 -10.95
CA ILE A 334 5.26 19.52 -11.16
C ILE A 334 5.38 18.67 -9.90
N TYR A 335 4.94 17.42 -9.99
CA TYR A 335 4.90 16.48 -8.88
C TYR A 335 6.13 15.58 -8.86
N GLU A 336 6.64 15.30 -7.66
CA GLU A 336 7.66 14.28 -7.45
C GLU A 336 7.00 12.89 -7.44
N PRO A 337 7.51 11.89 -8.16
CA PRO A 337 6.93 10.55 -8.13
C PRO A 337 7.22 9.83 -6.80
N ILE A 338 6.17 9.37 -6.10
CA ILE A 338 6.30 8.61 -4.84
C ILE A 338 6.70 7.13 -5.03
N ALA A 339 6.66 6.64 -6.26
CA ALA A 339 6.95 5.27 -6.65
C ALA A 339 7.34 5.24 -8.14
N CYS A 340 7.75 4.08 -8.67
CA CYS A 340 7.94 3.96 -10.11
C CYS A 340 6.58 3.83 -10.81
N HIS A 341 6.05 4.92 -11.34
CA HIS A 341 4.74 4.97 -12.01
C HIS A 341 4.85 4.80 -13.52
N SER A 342 4.05 3.88 -14.07
CA SER A 342 4.08 3.53 -15.49
C SER A 342 3.65 4.67 -16.41
N TYR A 343 4.31 4.78 -17.56
CA TYR A 343 3.96 5.71 -18.63
C TYR A 343 4.23 5.11 -20.01
N ASN A 344 3.75 5.75 -21.07
CA ASN A 344 4.04 5.40 -22.46
C ASN A 344 4.67 6.60 -23.17
N THR A 345 5.68 6.35 -24.00
CA THR A 345 6.21 7.37 -24.93
C THR A 345 5.49 7.26 -26.27
N ILE A 346 4.97 8.37 -26.77
CA ILE A 346 4.36 8.49 -28.10
C ILE A 346 5.04 9.57 -28.94
N THR A 347 4.93 9.47 -30.26
CA THR A 347 5.43 10.50 -31.17
C THR A 347 4.27 11.42 -31.57
N LEU A 348 4.37 12.70 -31.24
CA LEU A 348 3.44 13.74 -31.67
C LEU A 348 4.20 14.73 -32.58
N GLY A 349 3.92 14.66 -33.89
CA GLY A 349 4.69 15.40 -34.89
C GLY A 349 6.14 14.91 -34.94
N LYS A 350 7.09 15.79 -34.58
CA LYS A 350 8.53 15.46 -34.50
C LYS A 350 9.02 15.17 -33.08
N SER A 351 8.18 15.39 -32.08
CA SER A 351 8.56 15.27 -30.67
C SER A 351 8.13 13.94 -30.07
N LYS A 352 8.96 13.39 -29.18
CA LYS A 352 8.58 12.28 -28.31
C LYS A 352 7.98 12.87 -27.04
N VAL A 353 6.81 12.38 -26.65
CA VAL A 353 6.06 12.87 -25.49
C VAL A 353 5.76 11.70 -24.58
N ASN A 354 6.03 11.86 -23.28
CA ASN A 354 5.76 10.85 -22.27
C ASN A 354 4.41 11.11 -21.61
N ILE A 355 3.49 10.15 -21.70
CA ILE A 355 2.15 10.25 -21.15
C ILE A 355 1.95 9.12 -20.14
N ALA A 356 1.54 9.47 -18.92
CA ALA A 356 1.22 8.50 -17.88
C ALA A 356 0.16 7.50 -18.38
N THR A 357 0.27 6.23 -17.96
CA THR A 357 -0.79 5.26 -18.27
C THR A 357 -2.09 5.66 -17.59
N ILE A 358 -3.22 5.14 -18.07
CA ILE A 358 -4.52 5.37 -17.42
C ILE A 358 -4.49 4.91 -15.95
N ASP A 359 -3.84 3.79 -15.64
CA ASP A 359 -3.69 3.30 -14.26
C ASP A 359 -2.93 4.31 -13.39
N THR A 360 -1.84 4.91 -13.90
CA THR A 360 -1.12 6.00 -13.21
C THR A 360 -2.01 7.23 -13.03
N ILE A 361 -2.69 7.71 -14.08
CA ILE A 361 -3.54 8.91 -13.97
C ILE A 361 -4.67 8.71 -12.96
N LEU A 362 -5.34 7.54 -13.00
CA LEU A 362 -6.42 7.21 -12.06
C LEU A 362 -5.93 7.10 -10.61
N THR A 363 -4.70 6.65 -10.41
CA THR A 363 -4.06 6.65 -9.09
C THR A 363 -4.02 8.07 -8.51
N PHE A 364 -3.48 9.04 -9.26
CA PHE A 364 -3.37 10.43 -8.81
C PHE A 364 -4.73 11.11 -8.65
N TYR A 365 -5.62 10.98 -9.63
CA TYR A 365 -6.94 11.63 -9.53
C TYR A 365 -7.77 11.12 -8.37
N LEU A 366 -7.75 9.81 -8.13
CA LEU A 366 -8.48 9.24 -7.00
C LEU A 366 -7.77 9.51 -5.66
N SER A 367 -6.45 9.69 -5.62
CA SER A 367 -5.76 10.09 -4.38
C SER A 367 -6.07 11.55 -4.01
N PHE A 368 -6.12 12.44 -4.99
CA PHE A 368 -6.47 13.85 -4.80
C PHE A 368 -7.89 14.05 -4.26
N LEU A 369 -8.81 13.10 -4.53
CA LEU A 369 -10.14 13.12 -3.91
C LEU A 369 -10.09 13.07 -2.39
N TYR A 370 -9.05 12.55 -1.76
CA TYR A 370 -8.97 12.36 -0.31
C TYR A 370 -8.10 13.40 0.40
N VAL A 371 -7.57 14.36 -0.34
CA VAL A 371 -6.81 15.48 0.23
C VAL A 371 -7.63 16.75 0.06
N ASN A 372 -7.74 17.53 1.13
CA ASN A 372 -8.44 18.81 1.12
C ASN A 372 -7.39 19.92 1.06
N SER A 373 -7.04 20.37 -0.14
CA SER A 373 -6.31 21.63 -0.33
C SER A 373 -7.31 22.67 -0.81
N ASP A 374 -7.61 23.65 0.05
CA ASP A 374 -8.36 24.90 -0.15
C ASP A 374 -8.91 25.20 -1.56
N GLY A 375 -9.83 24.36 -2.07
CA GLY A 375 -10.45 24.51 -3.40
C GLY A 375 -9.54 24.20 -4.60
N GLU A 376 -8.35 23.64 -4.40
CA GLU A 376 -7.41 23.26 -5.47
C GLU A 376 -7.95 22.11 -6.33
N TYR A 377 -8.59 21.13 -5.68
CA TYR A 377 -9.13 19.93 -6.29
C TYR A 377 -10.65 19.94 -6.25
N ASP A 378 -11.27 20.21 -7.41
CA ASP A 378 -12.70 20.02 -7.60
C ASP A 378 -12.99 18.50 -7.72
N SER A 379 -13.68 17.94 -6.73
CA SER A 379 -14.00 16.52 -6.65
C SER A 379 -14.84 16.04 -7.84
N ASP A 380 -15.77 16.86 -8.32
CA ASP A 380 -16.62 16.51 -9.45
C ASP A 380 -15.81 16.50 -10.76
N ARG A 381 -14.91 17.47 -10.93
CA ARG A 381 -13.95 17.49 -12.05
C ARG A 381 -13.07 16.25 -12.05
N LEU A 382 -12.43 15.92 -10.92
CA LEU A 382 -11.57 14.75 -10.79
C LEU A 382 -12.32 13.45 -11.08
N LEU A 383 -13.52 13.29 -10.51
CA LEU A 383 -14.36 12.11 -10.75
C LEU A 383 -14.77 12.00 -12.22
N CYS A 384 -15.05 13.12 -12.88
CA CYS A 384 -15.40 13.12 -14.31
C CYS A 384 -14.22 12.79 -15.22
N MET A 385 -13.02 13.28 -14.91
CA MET A 385 -11.80 12.92 -15.62
C MET A 385 -11.48 11.45 -15.40
N ALA A 386 -11.59 10.96 -14.18
CA ALA A 386 -11.39 9.56 -13.84
C ALA A 386 -12.42 8.65 -14.55
N GLN A 387 -13.70 9.00 -14.54
CA GLN A 387 -14.73 8.26 -15.27
C GLN A 387 -14.43 8.21 -16.77
N PHE A 388 -14.04 9.33 -17.38
CA PHE A 388 -13.71 9.39 -18.79
C PHE A 388 -12.54 8.46 -19.16
N LEU A 389 -11.45 8.52 -18.40
CA LEU A 389 -10.29 7.64 -18.61
C LEU A 389 -10.65 6.18 -18.39
N PHE A 390 -11.49 5.90 -17.39
CA PHE A 390 -12.02 4.57 -17.17
C PHE A 390 -12.81 4.09 -18.40
N ASP A 391 -13.71 4.90 -18.96
CA ASP A 391 -14.46 4.55 -20.17
C ASP A 391 -13.56 4.34 -21.40
N VAL A 392 -12.49 5.15 -21.55
CA VAL A 392 -11.47 4.95 -22.58
C VAL A 392 -10.81 3.59 -22.39
N GLN A 393 -10.41 3.25 -21.17
CA GLN A 393 -9.80 1.98 -20.85
C GLN A 393 -10.75 0.81 -21.12
N GLU A 394 -12.00 0.88 -20.66
CA GLU A 394 -13.04 -0.15 -20.85
C GLU A 394 -13.24 -0.50 -22.32
N LYS A 395 -13.38 0.52 -23.17
CA LYS A 395 -13.59 0.33 -24.61
C LYS A 395 -12.38 -0.25 -25.33
N ASN A 396 -11.19 -0.11 -24.76
CA ASN A 396 -9.92 -0.42 -25.42
C ASN A 396 -9.08 -1.48 -24.67
N ARG A 397 -9.65 -2.20 -23.69
CA ARG A 397 -8.94 -3.09 -22.74
C ARG A 397 -7.90 -4.03 -23.36
N LEU A 398 -8.17 -4.55 -24.56
CA LEU A 398 -7.32 -5.55 -25.24
C LEU A 398 -6.38 -4.95 -26.30
N SER A 399 -6.33 -3.62 -26.46
CA SER A 399 -5.54 -2.99 -27.52
C SER A 399 -4.03 -3.15 -27.33
N GLN A 400 -3.55 -3.04 -26.08
CA GLN A 400 -2.15 -3.27 -25.65
C GLN A 400 -1.06 -2.68 -26.57
N LYS A 401 -1.30 -1.50 -27.13
CA LYS A 401 -0.38 -0.85 -28.10
C LYS A 401 -0.33 0.66 -27.92
N GLY A 402 0.82 1.26 -28.23
CA GLY A 402 1.02 2.71 -28.15
C GLY A 402 0.60 3.28 -26.80
N LEU A 403 -0.21 4.34 -26.81
CA LEU A 403 -0.71 4.98 -25.59
C LEU A 403 -1.64 4.09 -24.73
N LEU A 404 -2.26 3.07 -25.35
CA LEU A 404 -3.17 2.12 -24.69
C LEU A 404 -2.44 0.87 -24.18
N LYS A 405 -1.10 0.83 -24.25
CA LYS A 405 -0.31 -0.25 -23.67
C LYS A 405 -0.37 -0.12 -22.14
N ARG A 406 -0.82 -1.19 -21.48
CA ARG A 406 -0.84 -1.32 -20.01
C ARG A 406 0.20 -2.35 -19.60
N PHE A 407 0.48 -2.44 -18.30
CA PHE A 407 1.35 -3.48 -17.74
C PHE A 407 2.76 -3.48 -18.35
N ASN A 408 3.27 -2.29 -18.69
CA ASN A 408 4.61 -2.11 -19.25
C ASN A 408 5.62 -1.91 -18.11
N MET A 409 6.91 -2.14 -18.38
CA MET A 409 7.99 -1.86 -17.41
C MET A 409 8.44 -0.39 -17.40
N GLN A 410 7.97 0.43 -18.33
CA GLN A 410 8.43 1.80 -18.50
C GLN A 410 7.78 2.69 -17.45
N CYS A 411 8.55 3.19 -16.48
CA CYS A 411 8.04 4.01 -15.39
C CYS A 411 8.95 5.19 -15.03
N ILE A 412 8.37 6.19 -14.34
CA ILE A 412 9.04 7.36 -13.78
C ILE A 412 8.97 7.29 -12.26
N GLY A 413 10.08 7.60 -11.58
CA GLY A 413 10.22 7.43 -10.14
C GLY A 413 11.07 6.24 -9.78
N LYS A 414 11.13 5.94 -8.50
CA LYS A 414 11.87 4.80 -7.95
C LYS A 414 10.96 4.02 -7.03
N GLN A 415 10.89 2.71 -7.21
CA GLN A 415 10.22 1.84 -6.25
C GLN A 415 11.22 1.37 -5.20
N PRO A 416 11.01 1.64 -3.90
CA PRO A 416 11.88 1.11 -2.85
C PRO A 416 11.90 -0.41 -2.85
N THR A 417 13.09 -1.02 -2.84
CA THR A 417 13.22 -2.47 -2.74
C THR A 417 13.16 -2.95 -1.28
N LEU A 418 12.95 -4.25 -1.07
CA LEU A 418 13.01 -4.85 0.27
C LEU A 418 14.38 -4.64 0.94
N GLU A 419 15.44 -4.66 0.16
CA GLU A 419 16.81 -4.40 0.62
C GLU A 419 16.97 -2.95 1.07
N GLU A 420 16.44 -1.99 0.30
CA GLU A 420 16.48 -0.57 0.65
C GLU A 420 15.68 -0.27 1.92
N MET A 421 14.46 -0.81 2.04
CA MET A 421 13.66 -0.68 3.26
C MET A 421 14.34 -1.29 4.48
N ARG A 422 15.04 -2.43 4.31
CA ARG A 422 15.85 -3.03 5.39
C ARG A 422 17.07 -2.18 5.74
N ALA A 423 17.73 -1.58 4.75
CA ALA A 423 18.86 -0.70 4.96
C ALA A 423 18.43 0.57 5.73
N GLU A 424 17.32 1.18 5.33
CA GLU A 424 16.71 2.32 6.03
C GLU A 424 16.39 1.95 7.48
N LYS A 425 15.71 0.83 7.71
CA LYS A 425 15.41 0.32 9.05
C LYS A 425 16.67 0.07 9.88
N ALA A 426 17.76 -0.39 9.26
CA ALA A 426 19.05 -0.56 9.95
C ALA A 426 19.71 0.78 10.33
N GLU A 427 19.64 1.80 9.48
CA GLU A 427 20.13 3.15 9.79
C GLU A 427 19.30 3.79 10.89
N LYS A 428 17.97 3.71 10.82
CA LYS A 428 17.06 4.17 11.88
C LYS A 428 17.33 3.49 13.21
N PHE A 429 17.70 2.21 13.20
CA PHE A 429 18.10 1.53 14.43
C PHE A 429 19.39 2.11 15.02
N LYS A 430 20.40 2.40 14.19
CA LYS A 430 21.65 3.01 14.65
C LYS A 430 21.42 4.40 15.25
N GLU A 431 20.53 5.18 14.63
CA GLU A 431 20.12 6.51 15.07
C GLU A 431 19.38 6.47 16.42
N LEU A 432 18.41 5.55 16.55
CA LEU A 432 17.46 5.55 17.67
C LEU A 432 17.82 4.60 18.81
N LYS A 433 18.87 3.76 18.69
CA LYS A 433 19.25 2.77 19.71
C LYS A 433 19.47 3.32 21.13
N SER A 434 19.83 4.59 21.26
CA SER A 434 20.01 5.27 22.55
C SER A 434 18.70 5.80 23.14
N LYS A 435 17.63 5.87 22.34
CA LYS A 435 16.31 6.40 22.68
C LYS A 435 15.22 5.33 22.58
N ARG A 436 15.47 4.12 23.11
CA ARG A 436 14.53 2.99 22.98
C ARG A 436 13.12 3.22 23.51
N ASN A 437 12.97 4.16 24.45
CA ASN A 437 11.69 4.52 25.05
C ASN A 437 10.99 5.68 24.30
N SER A 438 11.52 6.13 23.16
CA SER A 438 10.87 7.18 22.38
C SER A 438 9.76 6.60 21.51
N ARG A 439 8.69 7.38 21.32
CA ARG A 439 7.61 7.04 20.37
C ARG A 439 8.16 6.76 18.97
N GLU A 440 9.18 7.51 18.55
CA GLU A 440 9.84 7.30 17.26
C GLU A 440 10.51 5.92 17.17
N PHE A 441 11.22 5.47 18.21
CA PHE A 441 11.81 4.14 18.21
C PHE A 441 10.73 3.06 18.14
N GLU A 442 9.63 3.22 18.87
CA GLU A 442 8.50 2.29 18.82
C GLU A 442 7.83 2.26 17.44
N ARG A 443 7.66 3.40 16.77
CA ARG A 443 7.10 3.42 15.40
C ARG A 443 7.88 2.52 14.43
N TRP A 444 9.20 2.50 14.54
CA TRP A 444 10.07 1.69 13.67
C TRP A 444 10.28 0.25 14.15
N PHE A 445 10.32 0.03 15.48
CA PHE A 445 10.82 -1.20 16.08
C PHE A 445 9.93 -1.74 17.21
N LEU A 446 8.64 -1.39 17.23
CA LEU A 446 7.70 -1.89 18.23
C LEU A 446 7.86 -3.40 18.37
N ARG A 447 8.00 -3.83 19.62
CA ARG A 447 7.80 -5.21 20.06
C ARG A 447 7.16 -5.14 21.43
N TYR A 448 5.86 -5.34 21.46
CA TYR A 448 5.02 -5.23 22.64
C TYR A 448 4.40 -6.59 22.93
N VAL A 449 4.80 -7.18 24.07
CA VAL A 449 4.35 -8.49 24.53
C VAL A 449 3.82 -8.30 25.96
N PRO A 450 2.48 -8.22 26.14
CA PRO A 450 1.88 -7.93 27.45
C PRO A 450 2.37 -8.84 28.58
N LEU A 451 2.48 -10.15 28.33
CA LEU A 451 2.95 -11.13 29.31
C LEU A 451 4.34 -10.79 29.85
N GLN A 452 5.31 -10.49 28.98
CA GLN A 452 6.67 -10.14 29.38
C GLN A 452 6.70 -8.86 30.22
N LEU A 453 5.80 -7.91 29.93
CA LEU A 453 5.67 -6.69 30.71
C LEU A 453 5.11 -6.98 32.10
N ASP A 454 4.15 -7.88 32.23
CA ASP A 454 3.56 -8.25 33.52
C ASP A 454 4.55 -9.04 34.39
N GLU A 455 5.25 -10.03 33.83
CA GLU A 455 6.32 -10.76 34.50
C GLU A 455 7.41 -9.81 35.04
N SER A 456 7.82 -8.83 34.22
CA SER A 456 8.83 -7.85 34.64
C SER A 456 8.36 -6.93 35.78
N ARG A 457 7.05 -6.63 35.83
CA ARG A 457 6.44 -5.84 36.91
C ARG A 457 6.42 -6.65 38.20
N GLU A 458 6.04 -7.92 38.15
CA GLU A 458 6.08 -8.82 39.30
C GLU A 458 7.49 -8.96 39.89
N ASP A 459 8.52 -9.17 39.06
CA ASP A 459 9.90 -9.28 39.53
C ASP A 459 10.42 -7.98 40.18
N SER A 460 10.00 -6.82 39.65
CA SER A 460 10.31 -5.51 40.23
C SER A 460 9.59 -5.26 41.57
N SER A 461 8.45 -5.92 41.80
CA SER A 461 7.69 -5.83 43.04
C SER A 461 8.21 -6.79 44.12
N LYS A 462 8.61 -8.01 43.74
CA LYS A 462 9.25 -9.01 44.62
C LYS A 462 10.63 -8.54 45.12
N SER A 463 11.36 -7.74 44.34
CA SER A 463 12.64 -7.13 44.75
C SER A 463 12.50 -5.91 45.68
N LYS A 464 11.30 -5.39 45.90
CA LYS A 464 11.02 -4.30 46.86
C LYS A 464 10.54 -4.78 48.23
N GLU A 465 10.40 -6.09 48.45
CA GLU A 465 10.16 -6.62 49.79
C GLU A 465 11.41 -6.49 50.68
N VAL A 466 11.24 -5.66 51.70
CA VAL A 466 12.20 -5.17 52.68
C VAL A 466 13.01 -6.31 53.33
N THR A 467 14.34 -6.25 53.19
CA THR A 467 15.24 -6.96 54.11
C THR A 467 15.05 -6.39 55.52
N PRO A 468 14.85 -7.20 56.57
CA PRO A 468 14.72 -6.67 57.91
C PRO A 468 16.03 -6.00 58.33
N SER A 469 15.93 -4.72 58.67
CA SER A 469 16.96 -3.90 59.31
C SER A 469 17.64 -4.68 60.44
N LYS A 470 18.89 -5.11 60.21
CA LYS A 470 19.77 -5.55 61.29
C LYS A 470 20.18 -4.31 62.08
N LYS A 471 19.63 -4.19 63.28
CA LYS A 471 19.99 -3.20 64.30
C LYS A 471 21.52 -3.07 64.43
N THR A 472 22.00 -1.87 64.16
CA THR A 472 23.38 -1.43 64.39
C THR A 472 23.65 -1.35 65.89
N VAL A 473 24.49 -2.24 66.41
CA VAL A 473 25.09 -2.11 67.74
C VAL A 473 26.29 -1.16 67.66
N LYS A 474 26.31 -0.15 68.54
CA LYS A 474 27.30 0.92 68.63
C LYS A 474 28.71 0.40 68.99
N LYS A 475 29.71 1.07 68.38
CA LYS A 475 31.17 0.90 68.49
C LYS A 475 31.74 0.96 69.92
N LYS A 476 32.88 0.29 70.12
CA LYS A 476 34.01 0.77 70.95
C LYS A 476 35.31 0.83 70.12
N PRO A 477 36.20 1.83 70.33
CA PRO A 477 37.37 2.05 69.48
C PRO A 477 38.70 1.60 70.12
N LYS A 478 39.77 1.63 69.29
CA LYS A 478 41.23 1.41 69.51
C LYS A 478 41.69 0.04 68.95
N THR A 479 42.76 -0.08 68.14
CA THR A 479 43.99 0.71 68.04
C THR A 479 44.68 0.48 66.68
N LYS A 480 45.47 1.47 66.23
CA LYS A 480 46.33 1.44 65.04
C LYS A 480 47.41 0.36 65.12
N LYS A 481 47.74 -0.27 63.99
CA LYS A 481 49.14 -0.51 63.58
C LYS A 481 49.25 -0.61 62.05
N ALA A 482 50.21 0.13 61.53
CA ALA A 482 50.58 0.20 60.12
C ALA A 482 51.39 -1.04 59.70
N ASN A 483 51.34 -1.37 58.41
CA ASN A 483 52.57 -1.67 57.67
C ASN A 483 52.40 -1.44 56.16
N LYS A 484 53.39 -0.75 55.61
CA LYS A 484 53.68 -0.54 54.18
C LYS A 484 54.57 -1.69 53.68
N SER A 485 54.35 -2.15 52.44
CA SER A 485 55.39 -2.53 51.46
C SER A 485 54.68 -2.85 50.12
N VAL A 486 54.73 -2.00 49.09
CA VAL A 486 55.76 -1.84 48.04
C VAL A 486 55.70 -2.91 46.92
N LYS A 487 55.20 -2.43 45.76
CA LYS A 487 55.58 -2.57 44.34
C LYS A 487 55.88 -3.92 43.64
N ALA A 488 55.42 -3.89 42.38
CA ALA A 488 55.95 -4.45 41.12
C ALA A 488 55.40 -5.83 40.72
N GLY A 489 54.97 -6.10 39.48
CA GLY A 489 54.90 -5.35 38.23
C GLY A 489 54.65 -6.31 37.05
N LYS A 490 54.43 -5.74 35.85
CA LYS A 490 54.45 -6.30 34.48
C LYS A 490 53.18 -6.94 33.86
N LYS A 491 52.78 -6.28 32.74
CA LYS A 491 52.51 -6.76 31.35
C LYS A 491 51.47 -7.88 31.18
N GLY A 492 50.53 -7.88 30.24
CA GLY A 492 50.34 -7.14 28.98
C GLY A 492 49.57 -8.08 28.01
N ASN A 493 48.81 -7.51 27.06
CA ASN A 493 48.12 -8.15 25.91
C ASN A 493 46.89 -9.04 26.24
N GLY A 494 45.78 -9.02 25.49
CA GLY A 494 45.51 -8.34 24.23
C GLY A 494 44.02 -8.31 23.90
N VAL A 495 43.65 -7.24 23.21
CA VAL A 495 42.44 -7.13 22.40
C VAL A 495 42.84 -7.55 20.98
N MET A 496 41.93 -8.18 20.24
CA MET A 496 42.05 -8.66 18.85
C MET A 496 42.66 -10.06 18.64
N SER A 497 41.82 -11.10 18.77
CA SER A 497 41.72 -12.19 17.77
C SER A 497 40.69 -13.23 18.20
N ARG A 498 39.41 -13.09 17.81
CA ARG A 498 38.44 -14.20 17.94
C ARG A 498 37.24 -14.14 17.00
N ILE A 499 37.44 -13.75 15.74
CA ILE A 499 36.45 -13.98 14.67
C ILE A 499 37.20 -14.35 13.39
N GLN A 500 37.53 -15.65 13.22
CA GLN A 500 37.70 -16.32 11.92
C GLN A 500 38.02 -17.80 12.14
N LYS A 501 36.98 -18.60 12.41
CA LYS A 501 36.96 -20.04 12.17
C LYS A 501 35.57 -20.57 12.50
N LEU A 502 34.65 -20.46 11.54
CA LEU A 502 33.44 -21.30 11.43
C LEU A 502 32.81 -21.10 10.04
N LEU A 503 33.63 -21.25 9.00
CA LEU A 503 33.19 -21.56 7.63
C LEU A 503 34.25 -22.48 7.00
N LYS A 504 34.02 -23.77 7.15
CA LYS A 504 34.42 -24.82 6.22
C LYS A 504 33.21 -25.73 6.04
#